data_AF-A0AAE3XDD4-F1
#
_entry.id   AF-A0AAE3XDD4-F1
#
_cell.length_a   1.000
_cell.length_b   1.000
_cell.length_c   1.000
_cell.angle_alpha   90.00
_cell.angle_beta   90.00
_cell.angle_gamma   90.00
#
_symmetry.space_group_name_H-M   'P 1'
#
loop_
_entity.id
_entity.type
_entity.pdbx_description
1 polymer ?
#
loop_
_entity_poly.entity_id
_entity_poly.type
_entity_poly.pdbx_seq_one_letter_code
_entity_poly.pdbx_strand_id
1 'polypeptide(L)'
;MEFHQAEPTENLSVLRLVSVGGRWELGLWPVLFGVRVRAGVVGEMTCAVDYCAGASVPDMLTLLHVVRRILEGFDEDVPAYVVERTFPFQDLKPVFRDPVCWPALRRLANLDEMEAGLAAD
;
A
#
# COMPACT_ATOMS: atom_id res chain seq x y z
N MET A 1 -1.81 -10.83 7.16
CA MET A 1 -3.08 -10.32 7.73
C MET A 1 -4.12 -10.20 6.62
N GLU A 2 -5.42 -10.22 6.90
CA GLU A 2 -6.47 -10.06 5.87
C GLU A 2 -7.22 -8.75 6.07
N PHE A 3 -7.70 -8.09 5.00
CA PHE A 3 -8.38 -6.79 5.07
C PHE A 3 -9.82 -6.82 4.56
N HIS A 4 -10.71 -6.11 5.25
CA HIS A 4 -12.09 -5.84 4.83
C HIS A 4 -12.35 -4.33 4.73
N GLN A 5 -13.34 -3.94 3.96
CA GLN A 5 -13.73 -2.53 3.84
C GLN A 5 -14.39 -2.03 5.13
N ALA A 6 -14.03 -0.82 5.55
CA ALA A 6 -14.59 -0.14 6.70
C ALA A 6 -15.01 1.30 6.34
N GLU A 7 -15.73 1.96 7.25
CA GLU A 7 -16.10 3.36 7.10
C GLU A 7 -14.84 4.26 7.01
N PRO A 8 -14.78 5.19 6.02
CA PRO A 8 -13.67 6.12 5.88
C PRO A 8 -13.39 6.93 7.15
N THR A 9 -12.13 7.39 7.27
CA THR A 9 -11.70 8.32 8.32
C THR A 9 -11.16 9.60 7.68
N GLU A 10 -10.86 10.63 8.48
CA GLU A 10 -10.21 11.85 7.96
C GLU A 10 -8.88 11.54 7.25
N ASN A 11 -8.11 10.57 7.77
CA ASN A 11 -6.83 10.15 7.22
C ASN A 11 -6.93 9.24 5.99
N LEU A 12 -8.07 8.55 5.81
CA LEU A 12 -8.34 7.60 4.72
C LEU A 12 -9.75 7.86 4.16
N SER A 13 -9.95 9.06 3.63
CA SER A 13 -11.28 9.62 3.36
C SER A 13 -11.95 9.14 2.07
N VAL A 14 -11.21 8.47 1.19
CA VAL A 14 -11.75 7.95 -0.09
C VAL A 14 -12.09 6.47 0.01
N LEU A 15 -11.21 5.69 0.61
CA LEU A 15 -11.39 4.26 0.86
C LEU A 15 -10.56 3.90 2.08
N ARG A 16 -11.15 3.08 2.96
CA ARG A 16 -10.47 2.51 4.11
C ARG A 16 -10.73 1.02 4.17
N LEU A 17 -9.63 0.29 4.34
CA LEU A 17 -9.60 -1.13 4.63
C LEU A 17 -9.01 -1.29 6.02
N VAL A 18 -9.59 -2.18 6.82
CA VAL A 18 -9.12 -2.52 8.16
C VAL A 18 -8.83 -4.01 8.18
N SER A 19 -7.74 -4.40 8.84
CA SER A 19 -7.40 -5.80 8.99
C SER A 19 -8.46 -6.53 9.83
N VAL A 20 -8.60 -7.84 9.66
CA VAL A 20 -9.57 -8.65 10.42
C VAL A 20 -9.31 -8.55 11.94
N GLY A 21 -8.05 -8.48 12.36
CA GLY A 21 -7.68 -8.24 13.76
C GLY A 21 -7.91 -6.79 14.24
N GLY A 22 -8.27 -5.88 13.34
CA GLY A 22 -8.59 -4.48 13.66
C GLY A 22 -7.37 -3.60 13.96
N ARG A 23 -6.15 -4.14 13.87
CA ARG A 23 -4.93 -3.43 14.25
C ARG A 23 -4.38 -2.54 13.15
N TRP A 24 -4.51 -2.96 11.90
CA TRP A 24 -3.94 -2.28 10.74
C TRP A 24 -5.02 -1.66 9.87
N GLU A 25 -4.74 -0.49 9.33
CA GLU A 25 -5.55 0.11 8.28
C GLU A 25 -4.70 0.46 7.05
N LEU A 26 -5.35 0.39 5.90
CA LEU A 26 -4.82 0.74 4.59
C LEU A 26 -5.90 1.51 3.84
N GLY A 27 -5.52 2.50 3.05
CA GLY A 27 -6.52 3.18 2.24
C GLY A 27 -5.97 4.28 1.36
N LEU A 28 -6.89 5.14 0.95
CA LEU A 28 -6.67 6.20 0.00
C LEU A 28 -6.86 7.56 0.68
N TRP A 29 -5.84 8.42 0.57
CA TRP A 29 -5.86 9.79 1.08
C TRP A 29 -5.67 10.79 -0.06
N PRO A 30 -6.65 11.67 -0.34
CA PRO A 30 -6.53 12.66 -1.39
C PRO A 30 -5.53 13.75 -1.00
N VAL A 31 -4.74 14.20 -1.97
CA VAL A 31 -3.81 15.33 -1.85
C VAL A 31 -4.00 16.29 -3.03
N LEU A 32 -3.40 17.47 -2.98
CA LEU A 32 -3.62 18.55 -3.95
C LEU A 32 -3.49 18.13 -5.43
N PHE A 33 -2.60 17.19 -5.74
CA PHE A 33 -2.31 16.75 -7.12
C PHE A 33 -2.45 15.24 -7.33
N GLY A 34 -3.26 14.56 -6.53
CA GLY A 34 -3.49 13.11 -6.69
C GLY A 34 -3.95 12.43 -5.42
N VAL A 35 -3.62 11.14 -5.30
CA VAL A 35 -3.98 10.31 -4.15
C VAL A 35 -2.75 9.62 -3.61
N ARG A 36 -2.71 9.43 -2.29
CA ARG A 36 -1.72 8.60 -1.62
C ARG A 36 -2.34 7.30 -1.15
N VAL A 37 -1.59 6.21 -1.28
CA VAL A 37 -1.89 4.94 -0.64
C VAL A 37 -1.15 4.93 0.68
N ARG A 38 -1.91 4.80 1.78
CA ARG A 38 -1.39 4.88 3.14
C ARG A 38 -1.73 3.65 3.94
N ALA A 39 -0.81 3.20 4.78
CA ALA A 39 -1.08 2.18 5.78
C ALA A 39 -0.41 2.48 7.12
N GLY A 40 -1.05 2.08 8.20
CA GLY A 40 -0.58 2.31 9.57
C GLY A 40 -1.40 1.54 10.60
N VAL A 41 -1.04 1.70 11.86
CA VAL A 41 -1.81 1.15 12.98
C VAL A 41 -3.06 2.00 13.19
N VAL A 42 -4.21 1.35 13.39
CA VAL A 42 -5.49 2.03 13.60
C VAL A 42 -5.42 2.96 14.80
N GLY A 43 -5.81 4.22 14.60
CA GLY A 43 -5.84 5.24 15.66
C GLY A 43 -4.50 5.96 15.87
N GLU A 44 -3.43 5.54 15.19
CA GLU A 44 -2.18 6.29 15.19
C GLU A 44 -2.20 7.42 14.15
N MET A 45 -1.50 8.52 14.47
CA MET A 45 -1.35 9.67 13.55
C MET A 45 -0.27 9.45 12.49
N THR A 46 0.60 8.46 12.71
CA THR A 46 1.71 8.11 11.82
C THR A 46 1.35 6.92 10.95
N CYS A 47 1.87 6.92 9.72
CA CYS A 47 1.72 5.82 8.78
C CYS A 47 3.09 5.15 8.57
N ALA A 48 3.10 3.82 8.51
CA ALA A 48 4.26 3.03 8.15
C ALA A 48 4.49 3.02 6.63
N VAL A 49 3.44 3.29 5.85
CA VAL A 49 3.47 3.35 4.38
C VAL A 49 2.74 4.60 3.91
N ASP A 50 3.36 5.41 3.04
CA ASP A 50 2.76 6.62 2.46
C ASP A 50 3.28 6.94 1.05
N TYR A 51 2.73 6.28 0.03
CA TYR A 51 3.14 6.45 -1.36
C TYR A 51 2.21 7.34 -2.17
N CYS A 52 2.77 8.23 -2.99
CA CYS A 52 2.00 8.99 -3.96
C CYS A 52 1.69 8.14 -5.21
N ALA A 53 0.42 7.89 -5.50
CA ALA A 53 -0.04 7.20 -6.70
C ALA A 53 -0.24 8.13 -7.91
N GLY A 54 -0.33 9.44 -7.69
CA GLY A 54 -0.71 10.41 -8.72
C GLY A 54 -2.23 10.51 -8.88
N ALA A 55 -2.71 10.98 -10.03
CA ALA A 55 -4.13 11.25 -10.29
C ALA A 55 -4.83 10.17 -11.12
N SER A 56 -4.09 9.17 -11.62
CA SER A 56 -4.63 8.07 -12.42
C SER A 56 -5.35 7.07 -11.51
N VAL A 57 -6.64 6.81 -11.77
CA VAL A 57 -7.42 5.79 -11.02
C VAL A 57 -6.83 4.39 -11.19
N PRO A 58 -6.44 3.93 -12.40
CA PRO A 58 -5.73 2.65 -12.55
C PRO A 58 -4.47 2.56 -11.69
N ASP A 59 -3.65 3.60 -11.67
CA ASP A 59 -2.39 3.66 -10.90
C ASP A 59 -2.70 3.57 -9.39
N MET A 60 -3.69 4.33 -8.93
CA MET A 60 -4.15 4.30 -7.55
C MET A 60 -4.60 2.90 -7.10
N LEU A 61 -5.45 2.24 -7.89
CA LEU A 61 -5.95 0.89 -7.57
C LEU A 61 -4.83 -0.15 -7.63
N THR A 62 -3.92 -0.02 -8.60
CA THR A 62 -2.76 -0.90 -8.74
C THR A 62 -1.84 -0.78 -7.52
N LEU A 63 -1.53 0.45 -7.08
CA LEU A 63 -0.69 0.68 -5.92
C LEU A 63 -1.37 0.18 -4.64
N LEU A 64 -2.67 0.42 -4.48
CA LEU A 64 -3.45 -0.09 -3.35
C LEU A 64 -3.39 -1.62 -3.28
N HIS A 65 -3.56 -2.30 -4.42
CA HIS A 65 -3.47 -3.75 -4.51
C HIS A 65 -2.08 -4.27 -4.12
N VAL A 66 -1.02 -3.64 -4.65
CA VAL A 66 0.38 -4.00 -4.32
C VAL A 66 0.67 -3.84 -2.83
N VAL A 67 0.33 -2.69 -2.24
CA VAL A 67 0.56 -2.44 -0.81
C VAL A 67 -0.24 -3.41 0.04
N ARG A 68 -1.52 -3.65 -0.30
CA ARG A 68 -2.36 -4.65 0.36
C ARG A 68 -1.71 -6.03 0.32
N ARG A 69 -1.28 -6.49 -0.86
CA ARG A 69 -0.69 -7.82 -1.03
C ARG A 69 0.56 -8.03 -0.19
N ILE A 70 1.43 -7.02 -0.10
CA ILE A 70 2.62 -7.05 0.75
C ILE A 70 2.22 -7.13 2.23
N LEU A 71 1.28 -6.27 2.67
CA LEU A 71 0.78 -6.28 4.06
C LEU A 71 0.14 -7.61 4.42
N GLU A 72 -0.56 -8.24 3.48
CA GLU A 72 -1.19 -9.54 3.70
C GLU A 72 -0.18 -10.64 4.08
N GLY A 73 1.09 -10.48 3.71
CA GLY A 73 2.18 -11.39 4.08
C GLY A 73 2.70 -11.26 5.52
N PHE A 74 2.31 -10.23 6.27
CA PHE A 74 2.73 -10.05 7.66
C PHE A 74 1.74 -10.61 8.67
N ASP A 75 2.23 -10.99 9.86
CA ASP A 75 1.38 -11.27 11.00
C ASP A 75 0.65 -10.01 11.48
N GLU A 76 -0.54 -10.18 12.07
CA GLU A 76 -1.37 -9.08 12.55
C GLU A 76 -0.62 -8.20 13.58
N ASP A 77 0.12 -8.82 14.50
CA ASP A 77 0.84 -8.14 15.59
C ASP A 77 2.22 -7.62 15.19
N VAL A 78 2.56 -7.60 13.89
CA VAL A 78 3.82 -7.05 13.42
C VAL A 78 4.01 -5.60 13.92
N PRO A 79 5.16 -5.25 14.52
CA PRO A 79 5.42 -3.87 14.91
C PRO A 79 5.50 -2.93 13.71
N ALA A 80 4.98 -1.70 13.85
CA ALA A 80 4.89 -0.75 12.73
C ALA A 80 6.25 -0.45 12.07
N TYR A 81 7.32 -0.34 12.87
CA TYR A 81 8.67 -0.10 12.37
C TYR A 81 9.22 -1.25 11.50
N VAL A 82 8.73 -2.48 11.67
CA VAL A 82 9.14 -3.62 10.83
C VAL A 82 8.52 -3.49 9.45
N VAL A 83 7.24 -3.10 9.40
CA VAL A 83 6.54 -2.80 8.13
C VAL A 83 7.23 -1.64 7.43
N GLU A 84 7.42 -0.50 8.11
CA GLU A 84 8.11 0.68 7.56
C GLU A 84 9.47 0.33 6.95
N ARG A 85 10.29 -0.47 7.63
CA ARG A 85 11.63 -0.87 7.15
C ARG A 85 11.60 -1.88 6.00
N THR A 86 10.50 -2.60 5.81
CA THR A 86 10.36 -3.56 4.71
C THR A 86 9.98 -2.87 3.41
N PHE A 87 9.19 -1.81 3.50
CA PHE A 87 8.74 -1.03 2.35
C PHE A 87 9.88 -0.13 1.81
N PRO A 88 10.11 -0.07 0.48
CA PRO A 88 11.16 0.76 -0.10
C PRO A 88 10.83 2.26 0.02
N PHE A 89 11.85 3.10 0.19
CA PHE A 89 11.64 4.54 0.18
C PHE A 89 11.24 5.04 -1.22
N GLN A 90 10.35 6.05 -1.29
CA GLN A 90 9.97 6.71 -2.53
C GLN A 90 10.74 8.02 -2.70
N ASP A 91 11.65 8.06 -3.66
CA ASP A 91 12.41 9.25 -4.03
C ASP A 91 11.67 10.10 -5.08
N LEU A 92 10.91 9.47 -5.98
CA LEU A 92 10.20 10.15 -7.06
C LEU A 92 8.68 9.93 -7.01
N LYS A 93 7.92 11.01 -7.22
CA LYS A 93 6.45 11.01 -7.24
C LYS A 93 5.90 11.21 -8.67
N PRO A 94 4.84 10.51 -9.09
CA PRO A 94 4.22 9.37 -8.40
C PRO A 94 5.12 8.14 -8.42
N VAL A 95 4.82 7.15 -7.58
CA VAL A 95 5.70 5.99 -7.32
C VAL A 95 6.02 5.21 -8.60
N PHE A 96 5.09 5.15 -9.54
CA PHE A 96 5.27 4.50 -10.85
C PHE A 96 6.40 5.08 -11.70
N ARG A 97 6.82 6.32 -11.43
CA ARG A 97 7.97 6.95 -12.10
C ARG A 97 9.29 6.68 -11.38
N ASP A 98 9.24 6.19 -10.14
CA ASP A 98 10.42 5.91 -9.35
C ASP A 98 11.07 4.61 -9.83
N PRO A 99 12.28 4.67 -10.44
CA PRO A 99 12.92 3.52 -11.05
C PRO A 99 13.46 2.51 -10.03
N VAL A 100 13.50 2.89 -8.73
CA VAL A 100 13.98 2.02 -7.65
C VAL A 100 12.82 1.50 -6.83
N CYS A 101 11.93 2.40 -6.38
CA CYS A 101 10.84 2.08 -5.48
C CYS A 101 9.78 1.17 -6.13
N TRP A 102 9.31 1.51 -7.34
CA TRP A 102 8.23 0.74 -7.97
C TRP A 102 8.62 -0.71 -8.31
N PRO A 103 9.79 -0.98 -8.94
CA PRO A 103 10.25 -2.35 -9.13
C PRO A 103 10.45 -3.12 -7.82
N ALA A 104 10.91 -2.45 -6.75
CA ALA A 104 11.06 -3.09 -5.45
C ALA A 104 9.72 -3.49 -4.83
N LEU A 105 8.69 -2.63 -4.92
CA LEU A 105 7.33 -2.94 -4.48
C LEU A 105 6.74 -4.13 -5.25
N ARG A 106 6.90 -4.17 -6.57
CA ARG A 106 6.43 -5.29 -7.40
C ARG A 106 7.05 -6.62 -7.00
N ARG A 107 8.37 -6.63 -6.74
CA ARG A 107 9.08 -7.82 -6.23
C ARG A 107 8.58 -8.25 -4.86
N LEU A 108 8.40 -7.31 -3.92
CA LEU A 108 7.86 -7.62 -2.59
C LEU A 108 6.43 -8.20 -2.65
N ALA A 109 5.63 -7.77 -3.64
CA ALA A 109 4.30 -8.28 -3.88
C ALA A 109 4.26 -9.60 -4.68
N ASN A 110 5.43 -10.15 -5.06
CA ASN A 110 5.60 -11.33 -5.92
C ASN A 110 4.88 -11.22 -7.28
N LEU A 111 4.77 -10.01 -7.85
CA LEU A 111 4.09 -9.82 -9.14
C LEU A 111 4.93 -10.27 -10.34
N ASP A 112 6.26 -10.20 -10.25
CA ASP A 112 7.14 -10.55 -11.36
C ASP A 112 7.12 -12.08 -11.64
N GLU A 113 6.92 -12.91 -10.61
CA GLU A 113 6.78 -14.36 -10.75
C GLU A 113 5.44 -14.75 -11.42
N MET A 114 4.37 -14.02 -11.12
CA MET A 114 3.05 -14.26 -11.72
C MET A 114 3.02 -13.90 -13.21
N GLU A 115 3.64 -12.78 -13.59
CA GLU A 115 3.75 -12.38 -15.00
C GLU A 115 4.62 -13.37 -15.80
N ALA A 116 5.70 -13.89 -15.22
CA ALA A 116 6.54 -14.90 -15.85
C ALA A 116 5.80 -16.25 -16.04
N GLY A 117 4.98 -16.66 -15.08
CA GLY A 117 4.13 -17.85 -15.19
C GLY A 117 3.08 -17.74 -16.29
N LEU A 118 2.41 -16.58 -16.39
CA LEU A 118 1.40 -16.31 -17.42
C LEU A 118 1.97 -16.18 -18.84
N ALA A 119 3.24 -15.78 -18.98
CA ALA A 119 3.91 -15.67 -20.28
C ALA A 119 4.51 -17.00 -20.76
N ALA A 120 4.54 -18.03 -19.91
CA ALA A 120 5.06 -19.35 -20.22
C ALA A 120 3.98 -20.34 -20.71
N ASP A 121 2.71 -19.95 -20.63
CA ASP A 121 1.52 -20.67 -21.12
C ASP A 121 1.05 -20.14 -22.49
#